data_AF-A0A729C8C8-F1
#
_entry.id   AF-A0A729C8C8-F1
#
_cell.length_a   1.000
_cell.length_b   1.000
_cell.length_c   1.000
_cell.angle_alpha   90.00
_cell.angle_beta   90.00
_cell.angle_gamma   90.00
#
_symmetry.space_group_name_H-M   'P 1'
#
loop_
_entity.id
_entity.type
_entity.pdbx_description
1 polymer ?
#
loop_
_entity_poly.entity_id
_entity_poly.type
_entity_poly.pdbx_seq_one_letter_code
_entity_poly.pdbx_strand_id
1 'polypeptide(L)'
;DLERELFNLPDDMIRSVVGHLPDIDHEEYMFVSGFTCFISAWINFEKIARHKVFSAKQPNRPLFIGKVVNALVKNKIISRQDATFIKKITEVRNSLVHGVSMLVPKKNEIDMLIFITEKIKPAGVCRLD
;
A
#
# COMPACT_ATOMS: atom_id res chain seq x y z
N ASP A 1 17.15 11.05 -10.97
CA ASP A 1 17.07 9.58 -10.95
C ASP A 1 15.88 9.08 -10.17
N LEU A 2 14.84 8.70 -10.90
CA LEU A 2 13.67 7.99 -10.37
C LEU A 2 14.09 6.70 -9.63
N GLU A 3 15.19 6.09 -10.08
CA GLU A 3 15.84 4.93 -9.48
C GLU A 3 16.33 5.19 -8.06
N ARG A 4 17.08 6.27 -7.82
CA ARG A 4 17.48 6.70 -6.47
C ARG A 4 16.31 7.15 -5.58
N GLU A 5 15.22 7.64 -6.19
CA GLU A 5 14.00 8.03 -5.45
C GLU A 5 13.17 6.80 -5.01
N LEU A 6 13.26 5.67 -5.72
CA LEU A 6 12.47 4.47 -5.46
C LEU A 6 13.26 3.37 -4.72
N PHE A 7 14.55 3.19 -5.04
CA PHE A 7 15.38 2.12 -4.48
C PHE A 7 16.80 2.63 -4.19
N ASN A 8 17.18 2.59 -2.92
CA ASN A 8 18.54 2.96 -2.47
C ASN A 8 19.45 1.72 -2.53
N LEU A 9 19.45 1.01 -3.67
CA LEU A 9 20.04 -0.31 -3.80
C LEU A 9 20.99 -0.34 -5.01
N PRO A 10 22.20 -0.92 -4.88
CA PRO A 10 23.13 -1.07 -5.99
C PRO A 10 22.49 -1.89 -7.11
N ASP A 11 22.78 -1.54 -8.37
CA ASP A 11 22.32 -2.21 -9.61
C ASP A 11 22.35 -3.74 -9.54
N ASP A 12 23.33 -4.29 -8.84
CA ASP A 12 23.56 -5.71 -8.65
C ASP A 12 22.39 -6.42 -7.94
N MET A 13 21.71 -5.72 -7.03
CA MET A 13 20.64 -6.30 -6.22
C MET A 13 19.31 -6.37 -6.98
N ILE A 14 19.07 -5.43 -7.89
CA ILE A 14 17.93 -5.44 -8.82
C ILE A 14 18.03 -6.67 -9.75
N ARG A 15 19.22 -6.94 -10.29
CA ARG A 15 19.46 -8.14 -11.11
C ARG A 15 19.27 -9.46 -10.35
N SER A 16 19.52 -9.47 -9.04
CA SER A 16 19.47 -10.68 -8.20
C SER A 16 18.05 -11.11 -7.80
N VAL A 17 17.09 -10.19 -7.67
CA VAL A 17 15.79 -10.50 -7.03
C VAL A 17 14.77 -11.06 -8.01
N VAL A 18 14.84 -10.73 -9.30
CA VAL A 18 13.73 -10.99 -10.24
C VAL A 18 14.09 -12.02 -11.31
N GLY A 19 15.34 -12.50 -11.35
CA GLY A 19 15.83 -13.38 -12.41
C GLY A 19 15.93 -12.61 -13.73
N HIS A 20 16.87 -13.01 -14.59
CA HIS A 20 17.03 -12.42 -15.92
C HIS A 20 15.76 -12.67 -16.76
N LEU A 21 14.81 -11.73 -16.73
CA LEU A 21 13.77 -11.61 -17.75
C LEU A 21 14.41 -10.87 -18.92
N PRO A 22 14.77 -11.55 -20.03
CA PRO A 22 15.67 -11.01 -21.05
C PRO A 22 15.11 -9.84 -21.86
N ASP A 23 13.81 -9.54 -21.73
CA ASP A 23 13.08 -8.65 -22.65
C ASP A 23 12.32 -7.51 -21.95
N ILE A 24 12.61 -7.20 -20.69
CA ILE A 24 11.96 -6.09 -19.96
C ILE A 24 12.91 -4.90 -19.91
N ASP A 25 12.47 -3.76 -20.44
CA ASP A 25 13.22 -2.50 -20.34
C ASP A 25 13.37 -2.06 -18.87
N HIS A 26 14.43 -1.31 -18.57
CA HIS A 26 14.68 -0.76 -17.25
C HIS A 26 13.49 0.06 -16.72
N GLU A 27 12.83 0.87 -17.56
CA GLU A 27 11.66 1.63 -17.11
C GLU A 27 10.46 0.73 -16.78
N GLU A 28 10.23 -0.30 -17.59
CA GLU A 28 9.20 -1.32 -17.33
C GLU A 28 9.49 -2.09 -16.05
N TYR A 29 10.75 -2.46 -15.80
CA TYR A 29 11.18 -3.11 -14.57
C TYR A 29 10.92 -2.22 -13.34
N MET A 30 11.29 -0.95 -13.42
CA MET A 30 11.12 0.03 -12.34
C MET A 30 9.64 0.25 -12.04
N PHE A 31 8.80 0.35 -13.08
CA PHE A 31 7.36 0.42 -12.95
C PHE A 31 6.79 -0.83 -12.28
N VAL A 32 7.09 -2.03 -12.78
CA VAL A 32 6.57 -3.29 -12.23
C VAL A 32 6.98 -3.47 -10.77
N SER A 33 8.23 -3.15 -10.44
CA SER A 33 8.75 -3.23 -9.06
C SER A 33 8.04 -2.25 -8.13
N GLY A 34 7.92 -0.99 -8.54
CA GLY A 34 7.22 0.03 -7.76
C GLY A 34 5.73 -0.26 -7.60
N PHE A 35 5.06 -0.66 -8.69
CA PHE A 35 3.66 -1.08 -8.70
C PHE A 35 3.42 -2.25 -7.74
N THR A 36 4.25 -3.29 -7.82
CA THR A 36 4.15 -4.47 -6.96
C THR A 36 4.34 -4.11 -5.49
N CYS A 37 5.33 -3.25 -5.18
CA CYS A 37 5.59 -2.76 -3.84
C CYS A 37 4.38 -2.00 -3.28
N PHE A 38 3.86 -1.04 -4.07
CA PHE A 38 2.72 -0.22 -3.67
C PHE A 38 1.44 -1.05 -3.47
N ILE A 39 1.08 -1.90 -4.44
CA ILE A 39 -0.14 -2.71 -4.35
C ILE A 39 -0.06 -3.71 -3.19
N SER A 40 1.11 -4.28 -2.92
CA SER A 40 1.30 -5.16 -1.75
C SER A 40 1.08 -4.39 -0.44
N ALA A 41 1.64 -3.18 -0.31
CA ALA A 41 1.41 -2.32 0.85
C ALA A 41 -0.08 -1.94 1.00
N TRP A 42 -0.75 -1.62 -0.11
CA TRP A 42 -2.19 -1.32 -0.14
C TRP A 42 -3.06 -2.50 0.32
N ILE A 43 -2.80 -3.70 -0.21
CA ILE A 43 -3.54 -4.92 0.18
C ILE A 43 -3.36 -5.19 1.67
N ASN A 44 -2.13 -5.06 2.18
CA ASN A 44 -1.85 -5.26 3.60
C ASN A 44 -2.58 -4.24 4.48
N PHE A 45 -2.52 -2.96 4.12
CA PHE A 45 -3.29 -1.89 4.77
C PHE A 45 -4.77 -2.24 4.82
N GLU A 46 -5.36 -2.58 3.67
CA GLU A 46 -6.79 -2.84 3.55
C GLU A 46 -7.20 -4.06 4.40
N LYS A 47 -6.42 -5.13 4.38
CA LYS A 47 -6.65 -6.34 5.18
C LYS A 47 -6.66 -6.01 6.68
N ILE A 48 -5.67 -5.27 7.15
CA ILE A 48 -5.52 -4.91 8.57
C ILE A 48 -6.61 -3.93 9.01
N ALA A 49 -6.87 -2.90 8.20
CA ALA A 49 -7.91 -1.91 8.47
C ALA A 49 -9.29 -2.57 8.59
N ARG A 50 -9.62 -3.47 7.66
CA ARG A 50 -10.85 -4.25 7.68
C ARG A 50 -10.93 -5.15 8.89
N HIS A 51 -9.87 -5.90 9.18
CA HIS A 51 -9.83 -6.76 10.36
C HIS A 51 -10.08 -5.98 11.65
N LYS A 52 -9.43 -4.81 11.80
CA LYS A 52 -9.58 -3.94 12.97
C LYS A 52 -10.99 -3.39 13.15
N VAL A 53 -11.69 -3.10 12.05
CA VAL A 53 -13.07 -2.58 12.09
C VAL A 53 -14.09 -3.72 12.26
N PHE A 54 -13.84 -4.90 11.69
CA PHE A 54 -14.79 -6.02 11.67
C PHE A 54 -14.62 -7.03 12.80
N SER A 55 -13.57 -6.92 13.63
CA SER A 55 -13.35 -7.80 14.78
C SER A 55 -14.51 -7.79 15.80
N ALA A 56 -15.41 -6.79 15.74
CA ALA A 56 -16.61 -6.72 16.58
C ALA A 56 -17.90 -7.31 15.94
N LYS A 57 -18.04 -7.26 14.62
CA LYS A 57 -19.18 -7.81 13.85
C LYS A 57 -18.88 -7.72 12.35
N GLN A 58 -18.94 -8.83 11.62
CA GLN A 58 -18.82 -8.77 10.17
C GLN A 58 -20.08 -8.12 9.56
N PRO A 59 -19.91 -7.16 8.63
CA PRO A 59 -21.05 -6.54 7.95
C PRO A 59 -21.63 -7.50 6.91
N ASN A 60 -22.95 -7.45 6.71
CA ASN A 60 -23.64 -8.24 5.68
C ASN A 60 -23.25 -7.86 4.24
N ARG A 61 -22.53 -6.75 4.03
CA ARG A 61 -22.00 -6.32 2.73
C ARG A 61 -20.58 -5.77 2.90
N PRO A 62 -19.68 -5.95 1.91
CA PRO A 62 -18.35 -5.36 1.94
C PRO A 62 -18.45 -3.84 2.11
N LEU A 63 -17.82 -3.29 3.16
CA LEU A 63 -17.73 -1.83 3.28
C LEU A 63 -16.69 -1.29 2.30
N PHE A 64 -17.03 -0.20 1.62
CA PHE A 64 -16.04 0.60 0.89
C PHE A 64 -14.92 1.05 1.83
N ILE A 65 -13.69 1.11 1.34
CA ILE A 65 -12.52 1.48 2.15
C ILE A 65 -12.71 2.83 2.86
N GLY A 66 -13.38 3.80 2.23
CA GLY A 66 -13.72 5.08 2.85
C GLY A 66 -14.55 4.95 4.14
N LYS A 67 -15.48 3.99 4.23
CA LYS A 67 -16.24 3.73 5.46
C LYS A 67 -15.35 3.10 6.55
N VAL A 68 -14.43 2.22 6.17
CA VAL A 68 -13.44 1.63 7.08
C VAL A 68 -12.55 2.73 7.66
N VAL A 69 -12.02 3.61 6.82
CA VAL A 69 -11.19 4.76 7.22
C VAL A 69 -11.95 5.70 8.16
N ASN A 70 -13.22 6.02 7.86
CA ASN A 70 -14.05 6.85 8.75
C ASN A 70 -14.23 6.22 10.13
N ALA A 71 -14.38 4.89 10.21
CA ALA A 71 -14.47 4.17 11.48
C ALA A 71 -13.15 4.25 12.26
N LEU A 72 -12.00 4.08 11.59
CA LEU A 72 -10.68 4.20 12.20
C LEU A 72 -10.44 5.62 12.78
N VAL A 73 -10.85 6.67 12.05
CA VAL A 73 -10.78 8.07 12.54
C VAL A 73 -11.72 8.27 13.73
N LYS A 74 -12.97 7.80 13.65
CA LYS A 74 -13.95 7.93 14.75
C LYS A 74 -13.46 7.27 16.04
N ASN A 75 -12.81 6.12 15.91
CA ASN A 75 -12.22 5.38 17.02
C ASN A 75 -10.83 5.91 17.45
N LYS A 76 -10.38 7.04 16.87
CA LYS A 76 -9.08 7.69 17.15
C LYS A 76 -7.87 6.76 16.95
N ILE A 77 -7.98 5.76 16.07
CA ILE A 77 -6.89 4.84 15.72
C ILE A 77 -5.91 5.52 14.77
N ILE A 78 -6.44 6.33 13.83
CA ILE A 78 -5.64 7.13 12.91
C ILE A 78 -6.10 8.60 12.97
N SER A 79 -5.21 9.51 12.59
CA SER A 79 -5.50 10.94 12.54
C SER A 79 -6.33 11.33 11.32
N ARG A 80 -6.87 12.55 11.31
CA ARG A 80 -7.51 13.13 10.10
C ARG A 80 -6.51 13.30 8.95
N GLN A 81 -5.24 13.58 9.26
CA GLN A 81 -4.17 13.71 8.27
C GLN A 81 -3.90 12.35 7.60
N ASP A 82 -3.81 11.27 8.39
CA ASP A 82 -3.68 9.90 7.88
C ASP A 82 -4.86 9.57 6.94
N ALA A 83 -6.10 9.94 7.31
CA ALA A 83 -7.27 9.70 6.49
C ALA A 83 -7.25 10.49 5.16
N THR A 84 -6.83 11.76 5.18
CA THR A 84 -6.65 12.54 3.94
C THR A 84 -5.59 11.92 3.04
N PHE A 85 -4.48 11.45 3.61
CA PHE A 85 -3.45 10.73 2.87
C PHE A 85 -3.99 9.43 2.25
N ILE A 86 -4.73 8.62 3.02
CA ILE A 86 -5.34 7.38 2.52
C ILE A 86 -6.31 7.69 1.36
N LYS A 87 -7.10 8.76 1.45
CA LYS A 87 -7.99 9.15 0.35
C LYS A 87 -7.19 9.43 -0.94
N LYS A 88 -6.13 10.25 -0.84
CA LYS A 88 -5.24 10.53 -1.97
C LYS A 88 -4.64 9.25 -2.55
N ILE A 89 -4.10 8.36 -1.71
CA ILE A 89 -3.44 7.15 -2.18
C ILE A 89 -4.45 6.13 -2.76
N THR A 90 -5.71 6.16 -2.32
CA THR A 90 -6.81 5.37 -2.91
C THR A 90 -7.08 5.81 -4.35
N GLU A 91 -7.09 7.12 -4.61
CA GLU A 91 -7.29 7.67 -5.96
C GLU A 91 -6.15 7.22 -6.88
N VAL A 92 -4.90 7.30 -6.42
CA VAL A 92 -3.72 6.82 -7.16
C VAL A 92 -3.82 5.31 -7.43
N ARG A 93 -4.17 4.50 -6.43
CA ARG A 93 -4.40 3.05 -6.60
C ARG A 93 -5.46 2.76 -7.67
N ASN A 94 -6.57 3.47 -7.66
CA ASN A 94 -7.64 3.25 -8.63
C ASN A 94 -7.19 3.62 -10.04
N SER A 95 -6.50 4.75 -10.20
CA SER A 95 -5.96 5.15 -11.50
C SER A 95 -4.95 4.13 -12.03
N LEU A 96 -4.06 3.60 -11.19
CA LEU A 96 -3.08 2.58 -11.56
C LEU A 96 -3.73 1.24 -11.93
N VAL A 97 -4.60 0.70 -11.06
CA VAL A 97 -5.21 -0.62 -11.26
C VAL A 97 -6.16 -0.64 -12.47
N HIS A 98 -6.77 0.49 -12.82
CA HIS A 98 -7.63 0.62 -13.99
C HIS A 98 -6.89 1.08 -15.25
N GLY A 99 -5.56 1.21 -15.21
CA GLY A 99 -4.76 1.62 -16.37
C GLY A 99 -4.99 3.05 -16.83
N VAL A 100 -5.55 3.92 -15.98
CA VAL A 100 -5.76 5.35 -16.25
C VAL A 100 -4.44 6.13 -16.12
N SER A 101 -3.50 5.62 -15.32
CA SER A 101 -2.19 6.22 -15.10
C SER A 101 -1.14 5.15 -14.86
N MET A 102 0.11 5.44 -15.23
CA MET A 102 1.30 4.65 -14.90
C MET A 102 2.13 5.28 -13.76
N LEU A 103 1.60 6.32 -13.09
CA LEU A 103 2.32 7.01 -12.02
C LEU A 103 2.24 6.23 -10.71
N VAL A 104 3.34 5.55 -10.37
CA VAL A 104 3.50 4.84 -9.10
C VAL A 104 3.79 5.85 -7.98
N PRO A 105 3.22 5.67 -6.77
CA PRO A 105 3.58 6.49 -5.61
C PRO A 105 5.06 6.48 -5.32
N LYS A 106 5.56 7.59 -4.79
CA LYS A 106 6.95 7.68 -4.34
C LYS A 106 7.19 6.78 -3.14
N LYS A 107 8.45 6.36 -2.92
CA LYS A 107 8.83 5.49 -1.80
C LYS A 107 8.33 6.03 -0.45
N ASN A 108 8.47 7.33 -0.21
CA ASN A 108 8.01 7.96 1.04
C ASN A 108 6.48 7.88 1.25
N GLU A 109 5.69 7.89 0.17
CA GLU A 109 4.23 7.68 0.23
C GLU A 109 3.91 6.21 0.55
N ILE A 110 4.66 5.26 -0.03
CA ILE A 110 4.53 3.84 0.31
C ILE A 110 4.92 3.60 1.77
N ASP A 111 6.03 4.18 2.23
CA ASP A 111 6.49 4.11 3.61
C ASP A 111 5.45 4.71 4.57
N MET A 112 4.82 5.84 4.21
CA MET A 112 3.74 6.46 4.98
C MET A 112 2.53 5.51 5.10
N LEU A 113 2.15 4.82 4.02
CA LEU A 113 1.06 3.84 4.04
C LEU A 113 1.40 2.65 4.95
N ILE A 114 2.64 2.15 4.90
CA ILE A 114 3.13 1.10 5.79
C ILE A 114 3.09 1.59 7.24
N PHE A 115 3.57 2.80 7.52
CA PHE A 115 3.55 3.38 8.86
C PHE A 115 2.12 3.50 9.42
N ILE A 116 1.17 3.97 8.62
CA ILE A 116 -0.25 4.01 8.99
C ILE A 116 -0.79 2.60 9.27
N THR A 117 -0.40 1.62 8.45
CA THR A 117 -0.78 0.22 8.64
C THR A 117 -0.29 -0.33 9.99
N GLU A 118 0.97 -0.04 10.34
CA GLU A 118 1.52 -0.43 11.65
C GLU A 118 0.81 0.26 12.82
N LYS A 119 0.38 1.53 12.68
CA LYS A 119 -0.46 2.20 13.70
C LYS A 119 -1.77 1.48 13.96
N ILE A 120 -2.36 0.82 12.96
CA ILE A 120 -3.65 0.13 13.06
C ILE A 120 -3.51 -1.25 13.74
N LYS A 121 -2.29 -1.81 13.77
CA LYS A 121 -2.02 -3.18 14.23
C LYS A 121 -2.03 -3.46 15.77
N PRO A 122 -2.15 -2.55 16.76
CA PRO A 122 -1.43 -2.76 18.02
C PRO A 122 -1.86 -4.00 18.83
N ALA A 123 -0.81 -4.72 19.27
CA ALA A 123 -0.62 -5.85 20.20
C ALA A 123 -1.78 -6.85 20.38
N GLY A 124 -1.64 -8.02 19.75
CA GLY A 124 -2.32 -9.23 20.21
C GLY A 124 -2.86 -10.17 19.13
N VAL A 125 -2.98 -9.75 17.86
CA VAL A 125 -3.60 -10.61 16.84
C VAL A 125 -2.92 -10.44 15.49
N CYS A 126 -2.00 -11.36 15.20
CA CYS A 126 -1.86 -12.08 13.93
C CYS A 126 -0.56 -12.90 13.98
N ARG A 127 -0.57 -14.03 14.70
CA ARG A 127 0.14 -15.21 14.19
C ARG A 127 -0.71 -15.69 13.01
N LEU A 128 -0.16 -15.56 11.81
CA LEU A 128 -0.67 -16.29 10.66
C LEU A 128 -0.02 -17.66 10.76
N ASP A 129 -0.79 -18.64 11.21
CA ASP A 129 -0.55 -20.04 10.86
C ASP A 129 -0.94 -20.25 9.39
#